data_AF-A0A8C4RKC8-F1
#
_entry.id   AF-A0A8C4RKC8-F1
#
_cell.length_a   1.000
_cell.length_b   1.000
_cell.length_c   1.000
_cell.angle_alpha   90.00
_cell.angle_beta   90.00
_cell.angle_gamma   90.00
#
_symmetry.space_group_name_H-M   'P 1'
#
loop_
_entity.id
_entity.type
_entity.pdbx_description
1 polymer ?
#
loop_
_entity_poly.entity_id
_entity_poly.type
_entity_poly.pdbx_seq_one_letter_code
_entity_poly.pdbx_strand_id
1 'polypeptide(L)'
;MTYFRLVPLLWRRRRLRFECRRRLSDWRKNAGIVKTADCVINLFWQLFFGFHGLLLICLAIHYIQKMFLSIWHYLHTTFFRYWLKWLIRQVTGKCELQRIFHSFIQGATRAIKTEYSLEASKSKVLRDALQAKEDTVDNHITQIVKQKKIQLEKDAEFKVNLKVCLLQICGYKKLMKNVEDLRKQVFDSENDEHEALLMKLWKLLMPNVELDSRISKQWGDIGFQGDDPKTDFRGMGMLGLANLVFFSEHYPEVARQVLSHSNHPKLGYSYAIVGINLTEMAYSLLSSGALKPHFYNLVPGSPQLEHFQRFYSYLVYEFDKFWFQEEPESIMLFNQYREKFHEKVKRLLQQPSVLLVLTLDSEI
;
A
#
# COMPACT_ATOMS: atom_id res chain seq x y z
N MET A 1 19.11 14.32 21.67
CA MET A 1 20.37 13.83 22.27
C MET A 1 21.51 13.92 21.25
N THR A 2 21.75 15.12 20.69
CA THR A 2 22.60 15.34 19.50
C THR A 2 23.54 16.54 19.67
N TYR A 3 23.59 17.15 20.85
CA TYR A 3 24.50 18.25 21.17
C TYR A 3 25.86 17.81 21.74
N PHE A 4 26.03 16.53 22.08
CA PHE A 4 27.26 16.00 22.70
C PHE A 4 28.23 15.30 21.73
N ARG A 5 27.97 15.30 20.41
CA ARG A 5 28.88 14.70 19.40
C ARG A 5 29.65 15.70 18.53
N LEU A 6 29.47 17.01 18.72
CA LEU A 6 30.14 18.05 17.91
C LEU A 6 31.45 18.59 18.50
N VAL A 7 31.68 18.41 19.81
CA VAL A 7 32.91 18.88 20.49
C VAL A 7 34.17 18.13 20.01
N PRO A 8 34.16 16.80 19.75
CA PRO A 8 35.34 16.08 19.25
C PRO A 8 35.73 16.46 17.80
N LEU A 9 34.74 16.82 16.97
CA LEU A 9 34.95 17.25 15.57
C LEU A 9 35.66 18.60 15.49
N LEU A 10 35.33 19.54 16.39
CA LEU A 10 35.99 20.85 16.46
C LEU A 10 37.45 20.75 16.93
N TRP A 11 37.76 19.78 17.79
CA TRP A 11 39.14 19.49 18.23
C TRP A 11 39.99 18.86 17.12
N ARG A 12 39.45 17.88 16.37
CA ARG A 12 40.11 17.34 15.16
C ARG A 12 40.37 18.43 14.11
N ARG A 13 39.44 19.40 13.98
CA ARG A 13 39.56 20.57 13.09
C ARG A 13 40.69 21.51 13.48
N ARG A 14 40.97 21.71 14.79
CA ARG A 14 42.10 22.53 15.25
C ARG A 14 43.44 21.84 15.02
N ARG A 15 43.51 20.51 15.20
CA ARG A 15 44.74 19.71 14.97
C ARG A 15 45.14 19.68 13.50
N LEU A 16 44.21 19.40 12.59
CA LEU A 16 44.43 19.45 11.14
C LEU A 16 44.85 20.85 10.65
N ARG A 17 44.27 21.91 11.23
CA ARG A 17 44.66 23.30 10.92
C ARG A 17 46.10 23.61 11.34
N PHE A 18 46.57 23.00 12.43
CA PHE A 18 47.94 23.15 12.93
C PHE A 18 48.94 22.33 12.09
N GLU A 19 48.59 21.09 11.73
CA GLU A 19 49.43 20.22 10.87
C GLU A 19 49.51 20.73 9.43
N CYS A 20 48.42 21.24 8.84
CA CYS A 20 48.47 21.91 7.53
C CYS A 20 49.34 23.16 7.57
N ARG A 21 49.23 24.01 8.60
CA ARG A 21 50.10 25.20 8.73
C ARG A 21 51.57 24.84 8.84
N ARG A 22 51.89 23.74 9.53
CA ARG A 22 53.27 23.26 9.67
C ARG A 22 53.82 22.74 8.33
N ARG A 23 53.06 21.95 7.58
CA ARG A 23 53.45 21.51 6.22
C ARG A 23 53.53 22.65 5.20
N LEU A 24 52.68 23.67 5.33
CA LEU A 24 52.73 24.89 4.51
C LEU A 24 53.94 25.78 4.84
N SER A 25 54.38 25.78 6.10
CA SER A 25 55.61 26.47 6.52
C SER A 25 56.87 25.84 5.92
N ASP A 26 56.89 24.52 5.76
CA ASP A 26 57.99 23.80 5.11
C ASP A 26 57.98 24.01 3.59
N TRP A 27 56.80 24.12 2.97
CA TRP A 27 56.67 24.49 1.55
C TRP A 27 57.08 25.95 1.27
N ARG A 28 56.82 26.87 2.22
CA ARG A 28 57.20 28.30 2.15
C ARG A 28 58.71 28.56 2.04
N LYS A 29 59.56 27.61 2.43
CA LYS A 29 61.02 27.77 2.33
C LYS A 29 61.58 27.46 0.93
N ASN A 30 60.83 26.78 0.06
CA ASN A 30 61.38 26.20 -1.18
C ASN A 30 60.71 26.60 -2.51
N ALA A 31 59.80 27.59 -2.54
CA ALA A 31 59.22 28.04 -3.82
C ALA A 31 58.98 29.55 -3.85
N GLY A 32 59.73 30.25 -4.72
CA GLY A 32 59.64 31.69 -4.96
C GLY A 32 58.40 32.11 -5.78
N ILE A 33 57.19 31.83 -5.29
CA ILE A 33 55.93 32.36 -5.85
C ILE A 33 55.01 32.75 -4.68
N VAL A 34 55.27 33.90 -4.04
CA VAL A 34 54.70 34.19 -2.71
C VAL A 34 53.53 35.20 -2.70
N LYS A 35 53.19 35.89 -3.80
CA LYS A 35 52.05 36.84 -3.77
C LYS A 35 50.75 36.34 -4.41
N THR A 36 50.82 35.56 -5.49
CA THR A 36 49.63 35.04 -6.18
C THR A 36 49.00 33.84 -5.47
N ALA A 37 49.80 32.92 -4.93
CA ALA A 37 49.30 31.75 -4.21
C ALA A 37 48.57 32.11 -2.90
N ASP A 38 49.11 33.04 -2.10
CA ASP A 38 48.45 33.51 -0.86
C ASP A 38 47.16 34.28 -1.16
N CYS A 39 47.08 34.99 -2.30
CA CYS A 39 45.86 35.66 -2.75
C CYS A 39 44.78 34.64 -3.18
N VAL A 40 45.15 33.64 -3.97
CA VAL A 40 44.23 32.57 -4.42
C VAL A 40 43.74 31.72 -3.24
N ILE A 41 44.61 31.40 -2.28
CA ILE A 41 44.23 30.64 -1.08
C ILE A 41 43.29 31.47 -0.20
N ASN A 42 43.56 32.76 0.02
CA ASN A 42 42.64 33.62 0.76
C ASN A 42 41.30 33.81 0.05
N LEU A 43 41.30 33.98 -1.27
CA LEU A 43 40.08 34.06 -2.07
C LEU A 43 39.30 32.73 -2.03
N PHE A 44 39.99 31.60 -2.10
CA PHE A 44 39.40 30.27 -1.96
C PHE A 44 38.79 30.08 -0.57
N TRP A 45 39.48 30.46 0.52
CA TRP A 45 38.91 30.38 1.86
C TRP A 45 37.75 31.37 2.04
N GLN A 46 37.81 32.59 1.51
CA GLN A 46 36.70 33.56 1.56
C GLN A 46 35.47 33.04 0.80
N LEU A 47 35.65 32.50 -0.41
CA LEU A 47 34.58 31.90 -1.19
C LEU A 47 34.06 30.61 -0.53
N PHE A 48 34.93 29.74 -0.02
CA PHE A 48 34.57 28.49 0.66
C PHE A 48 33.81 28.77 1.96
N PHE A 49 34.26 29.70 2.81
CA PHE A 49 33.53 30.10 4.02
C PHE A 49 32.24 30.87 3.69
N GLY A 50 32.22 31.67 2.62
CA GLY A 50 31.01 32.33 2.12
C GLY A 50 29.96 31.33 1.64
N PHE A 51 30.36 30.33 0.85
CA PHE A 51 29.47 29.26 0.37
C PHE A 51 28.99 28.37 1.52
N HIS A 52 29.86 28.06 2.48
CA HIS A 52 29.47 27.28 3.66
C HIS A 52 28.52 28.07 4.57
N GLY A 53 28.71 29.39 4.67
CA GLY A 53 27.80 30.31 5.36
C GLY A 53 26.43 30.40 4.68
N LEU A 54 26.40 30.55 3.36
CA LEU A 54 25.16 30.53 2.56
C LEU A 54 24.43 29.19 2.67
N LEU A 55 25.14 28.06 2.63
CA LEU A 55 24.56 26.74 2.82
C LEU A 55 23.94 26.59 4.21
N LEU A 56 24.60 27.07 5.27
CA LEU A 56 24.07 27.06 6.63
C LEU A 56 22.83 27.95 6.77
N ILE A 57 22.81 29.11 6.11
CA ILE A 57 21.64 30.01 6.05
C ILE A 57 20.49 29.33 5.31
N CYS A 58 20.72 28.71 4.15
CA CYS A 58 19.71 27.96 3.41
C CYS A 58 19.13 26.80 4.22
N LEU A 59 19.98 26.03 4.92
CA LEU A 59 19.54 24.96 5.81
C LEU A 59 18.73 25.50 7.00
N ALA A 60 19.13 26.64 7.57
CA ALA A 60 18.39 27.31 8.63
C ALA A 60 17.03 27.82 8.14
N ILE A 61 16.95 28.44 6.95
CA ILE A 61 15.70 28.87 6.32
C ILE A 61 14.80 27.67 6.05
N HIS A 62 15.32 26.58 5.48
CA HIS A 62 14.55 25.35 5.24
C HIS A 62 14.02 24.74 6.55
N TYR A 63 14.83 24.75 7.62
CA TYR A 63 14.42 24.27 8.93
C TYR A 63 13.35 25.18 9.57
N ILE A 64 13.52 26.50 9.48
CA ILE A 64 12.54 27.49 9.94
C ILE A 64 11.23 27.35 9.16
N GLN A 65 11.28 27.19 7.83
CA GLN A 65 10.10 26.93 6.99
C GLN A 65 9.39 25.64 7.41
N LYS A 66 10.11 24.53 7.61
CA LYS A 66 9.53 23.28 8.13
C LYS A 66 8.91 23.45 9.51
N MET A 67 9.55 24.22 10.39
CA MET A 67 9.06 24.51 11.72
C MET A 67 7.78 25.35 11.66
N PHE A 68 7.73 26.41 10.86
CA PHE A 68 6.53 27.22 10.63
C PHE A 68 5.39 26.41 10.01
N LEU A 69 5.68 25.56 9.01
CA LEU A 69 4.71 24.64 8.44
C LEU A 69 4.16 23.67 9.50
N SER A 70 5.01 23.18 10.40
CA SER A 70 4.61 22.29 11.50
C SER A 70 3.73 23.00 12.53
N ILE A 71 4.09 24.22 12.91
CA ILE A 71 3.32 25.06 13.84
C ILE A 71 1.97 25.45 13.21
N TRP A 72 1.97 25.87 11.94
CA TRP A 72 0.75 26.19 11.21
C TRP A 72 -0.16 24.98 11.06
N HIS A 73 0.41 23.82 10.72
CA HIS A 73 -0.34 22.57 10.65
C HIS A 73 -0.93 22.21 12.01
N TYR A 74 -0.18 22.36 13.10
CA TYR A 74 -0.66 22.13 14.46
C TYR A 74 -1.81 23.08 14.85
N LEU A 75 -1.66 24.39 14.62
CA LEU A 75 -2.68 25.40 14.90
C LEU A 75 -3.95 25.17 14.07
N HIS A 76 -3.79 24.88 12.79
CA HIS A 76 -4.90 24.62 11.87
C HIS A 76 -5.66 23.33 12.26
N THR A 77 -4.95 22.24 12.52
CA THR A 77 -5.55 20.94 12.85
C THR A 77 -6.17 20.91 14.25
N THR A 78 -5.58 21.61 15.22
CA THR A 78 -5.97 21.52 16.63
C THR A 78 -6.96 22.59 17.03
N PHE A 79 -6.72 23.85 16.64
CA PHE A 79 -7.52 24.99 17.06
C PHE A 79 -8.57 25.35 16.01
N PHE A 80 -8.15 25.70 14.80
CA PHE A 80 -9.04 26.21 13.76
C PHE A 80 -10.11 25.17 13.36
N ARG A 81 -9.69 23.93 13.10
CA ARG A 81 -10.62 22.84 12.77
C ARG A 81 -11.63 22.58 13.89
N TYR A 82 -11.22 22.68 15.15
CA TYR A 82 -12.12 22.45 16.28
C TYR A 82 -13.14 23.58 16.42
N TRP A 83 -12.66 24.82 16.38
CA TRP A 83 -13.52 26.00 16.46
C TRP A 83 -14.52 26.04 15.30
N LEU A 84 -14.07 25.76 14.07
CA LEU A 84 -14.93 25.67 12.90
C LEU A 84 -15.96 24.53 13.03
N LYS A 85 -15.56 23.35 13.52
CA LYS A 85 -16.50 22.24 13.76
C LYS A 85 -17.58 22.62 14.78
N TRP A 86 -17.19 23.31 15.86
CA TRP A 86 -18.09 23.80 16.88
C TRP A 86 -19.04 24.86 16.30
N LEU A 87 -18.52 25.84 15.57
CA LEU A 87 -19.30 26.90 14.94
C LEU A 87 -20.33 26.32 13.96
N ILE A 88 -19.91 25.44 13.05
CA ILE A 88 -20.82 24.79 12.09
C ILE A 88 -21.89 23.99 12.85
N ARG A 89 -21.55 23.37 13.98
CA ARG A 89 -22.56 22.67 14.79
C ARG A 89 -23.58 23.63 15.40
N GLN A 90 -23.17 24.82 15.85
CA GLN A 90 -24.10 25.84 16.34
C GLN A 90 -25.02 26.35 15.22
N VAL A 91 -24.47 26.56 14.02
CA VAL A 91 -25.24 27.07 12.87
C VAL A 91 -26.20 26.02 12.30
N THR A 92 -25.74 24.77 12.15
CA THR A 92 -26.50 23.72 11.44
C THR A 92 -27.26 22.77 12.36
N GLY A 93 -26.94 22.74 13.66
CA GLY A 93 -27.40 21.71 14.60
C GLY A 93 -26.81 20.32 14.37
N LYS A 94 -26.10 20.07 13.25
CA LYS A 94 -25.59 18.76 12.84
C LYS A 94 -24.15 18.55 13.27
N CYS A 95 -23.81 17.34 13.70
CA CYS A 95 -22.41 16.96 13.96
C CYS A 95 -21.65 16.61 12.65
N GLU A 96 -20.33 16.45 12.71
CA GLU A 96 -19.50 16.14 11.52
C GLU A 96 -19.96 14.88 10.78
N LEU A 97 -20.30 13.80 11.50
CA LEU A 97 -20.79 12.55 10.91
C LEU A 97 -22.12 12.77 10.17
N GLN A 98 -23.07 13.49 10.77
CA GLN A 98 -24.34 13.81 10.12
C GLN A 98 -24.10 14.61 8.85
N ARG A 99 -23.19 15.58 8.86
CA ARG A 99 -22.84 16.34 7.66
C ARG A 99 -22.20 15.46 6.58
N ILE A 100 -21.33 14.53 6.95
CA ILE A 100 -20.76 13.56 5.99
C ILE A 100 -21.86 12.74 5.32
N PHE A 101 -22.81 12.21 6.09
CA PHE A 101 -23.88 11.37 5.53
C PHE A 101 -24.89 12.14 4.67
N HIS A 102 -25.12 13.42 4.97
CA HIS A 102 -25.96 14.28 4.14
C HIS A 102 -25.25 14.77 2.86
N SER A 103 -23.94 15.01 2.92
CA SER A 103 -23.20 15.62 1.80
C SER A 103 -22.65 14.62 0.79
N PHE A 104 -22.50 13.35 1.16
CA PHE A 104 -21.92 12.34 0.30
C PHE A 104 -22.87 11.16 0.18
N ILE A 105 -23.07 10.66 -1.04
CA ILE A 105 -23.78 9.39 -1.30
C ILE A 105 -22.99 8.20 -0.72
N GLN A 106 -23.64 7.04 -0.66
CA GLN A 106 -23.00 5.80 -0.20
C GLN A 106 -21.82 5.42 -1.12
N GLY A 107 -20.72 4.97 -0.52
CA GLY A 107 -19.51 4.57 -1.23
C GLY A 107 -18.22 5.04 -0.54
N ALA A 108 -17.12 4.98 -1.29
CA ALA A 108 -15.76 5.23 -0.82
C ALA A 108 -15.58 6.57 -0.12
N THR A 109 -16.06 7.66 -0.73
CA THR A 109 -15.83 9.01 -0.19
C THR A 109 -16.49 9.18 1.18
N ARG A 110 -17.70 8.66 1.36
CA ARG A 110 -18.43 8.69 2.63
C ARG A 110 -17.72 7.84 3.68
N ALA A 111 -17.32 6.61 3.35
CA ALA A 111 -16.63 5.70 4.26
C ALA A 111 -15.25 6.24 4.70
N ILE A 112 -14.42 6.73 3.77
CA ILE A 112 -13.11 7.31 4.08
C ILE A 112 -13.24 8.54 4.99
N LYS A 113 -14.20 9.45 4.69
CA LYS A 113 -14.43 10.63 5.54
C LYS A 113 -14.95 10.25 6.93
N THR A 114 -15.76 9.19 7.00
CA THR A 114 -16.27 8.65 8.27
C THR A 114 -15.14 8.06 9.11
N GLU A 115 -14.30 7.22 8.50
CA GLU A 115 -13.10 6.65 9.13
C GLU A 115 -12.22 7.77 9.70
N TYR A 116 -11.87 8.76 8.88
CA TYR A 116 -11.07 9.90 9.30
C TYR A 116 -11.71 10.72 10.43
N SER A 117 -13.04 10.93 10.39
CA SER A 117 -13.76 11.66 11.45
C SER A 117 -13.73 10.91 12.79
N LEU A 118 -13.88 9.58 12.75
CA LEU A 118 -13.83 8.73 13.93
C LEU A 118 -12.40 8.64 14.50
N GLU A 119 -11.39 8.43 13.66
CA GLU A 119 -9.98 8.33 14.06
C GLU A 119 -9.49 9.62 14.72
N ALA A 120 -9.80 10.77 14.11
CA ALA A 120 -9.41 12.08 14.62
C ALA A 120 -10.25 12.56 15.82
N SER A 121 -11.21 11.77 16.29
CA SER A 121 -12.09 12.15 17.40
C SER A 121 -11.34 12.13 18.74
N LYS A 122 -11.54 13.15 19.59
CA LYS A 122 -11.06 13.14 20.99
C LYS A 122 -11.81 12.14 21.87
N SER A 123 -13.04 11.76 21.48
CA SER A 123 -13.83 10.80 22.24
C SER A 123 -13.33 9.37 22.01
N LYS A 124 -12.95 8.69 23.09
CA LYS A 124 -12.54 7.28 23.06
C LYS A 124 -13.64 6.39 22.49
N VAL A 125 -14.90 6.59 22.90
CA VAL A 125 -16.09 5.88 22.38
C VAL A 125 -16.15 5.85 20.85
N LEU A 126 -15.85 6.99 20.20
CA LEU A 126 -15.85 7.07 18.73
C LEU A 126 -14.67 6.35 18.09
N ARG A 127 -13.49 6.42 18.70
CA ARG A 127 -12.30 5.73 18.19
C ARG A 127 -12.44 4.22 18.34
N ASP A 128 -12.99 3.77 19.47
CA ASP A 128 -13.21 2.35 19.77
C ASP A 128 -14.21 1.70 18.79
N ALA A 129 -15.13 2.47 18.22
CA ALA A 129 -16.05 1.98 17.19
C ALA A 129 -15.36 1.49 15.91
N LEU A 130 -14.11 1.92 15.65
CA LEU A 130 -13.31 1.44 14.51
C LEU A 130 -12.70 0.06 14.72
N GLN A 131 -12.92 -0.54 15.89
CA GLN A 131 -12.54 -1.89 16.27
C GLN A 131 -13.78 -2.76 16.53
N ALA A 132 -14.96 -2.29 16.13
CA ALA A 132 -16.21 -3.01 16.32
C ALA A 132 -16.18 -4.35 15.58
N LYS A 133 -16.74 -5.38 16.22
CA LYS A 133 -17.08 -6.64 15.57
C LYS A 133 -18.49 -6.53 15.01
N GLU A 134 -18.79 -7.34 14.00
CA GLU A 134 -20.08 -7.30 13.30
C GLU A 134 -21.29 -7.44 14.23
N ASP A 135 -21.19 -8.32 15.24
CA ASP A 135 -22.19 -8.55 16.29
C ASP A 135 -22.29 -7.40 17.30
N THR A 136 -21.24 -6.60 17.47
CA THR A 136 -21.21 -5.48 18.43
C THR A 136 -21.40 -4.09 17.80
N VAL A 137 -21.46 -3.97 16.47
CA VAL A 137 -21.59 -2.69 15.75
C VAL A 137 -22.78 -1.87 16.24
N ASP A 138 -23.94 -2.49 16.48
CA ASP A 138 -25.15 -1.78 16.94
C ASP A 138 -24.99 -1.16 18.34
N ASN A 139 -24.20 -1.78 19.23
CA ASN A 139 -23.86 -1.20 20.53
C ASN A 139 -22.97 0.04 20.35
N HIS A 140 -21.94 -0.04 19.51
CA HIS A 140 -21.06 1.10 19.22
C HIS A 140 -21.83 2.28 18.61
N ILE A 141 -22.76 2.02 17.69
CA ILE A 141 -23.65 3.04 17.12
C ILE A 141 -24.47 3.73 18.21
N THR A 142 -25.08 2.95 19.11
CA THR A 142 -25.88 3.47 20.22
C THR A 142 -25.04 4.38 21.13
N GLN A 143 -23.79 4.00 21.42
CA GLN A 143 -22.86 4.82 22.19
C GLN A 143 -22.47 6.10 21.45
N ILE A 144 -22.24 6.05 20.12
CA ILE A 144 -21.94 7.24 19.30
C ILE A 144 -23.11 8.21 19.31
N VAL A 145 -24.34 7.72 19.08
CA VAL A 145 -25.56 8.53 19.09
C VAL A 145 -25.71 9.25 20.43
N LYS A 146 -25.53 8.53 21.55
CA LYS A 146 -25.55 9.09 22.90
C LYS A 146 -24.46 10.14 23.11
N GLN A 147 -23.21 9.81 22.76
CA GLN A 147 -22.05 10.69 22.94
C GLN A 147 -22.17 11.98 22.12
N LYS A 148 -22.77 11.89 20.92
CA LYS A 148 -22.95 13.03 20.02
C LYS A 148 -24.26 13.78 20.24
N LYS A 149 -25.17 13.26 21.08
CA LYS A 149 -26.50 13.82 21.33
C LYS A 149 -27.29 13.97 20.03
N ILE A 150 -27.31 12.91 19.22
CA ILE A 150 -28.02 12.89 17.92
C ILE A 150 -29.49 12.53 18.15
N GLN A 151 -30.40 13.32 17.59
CA GLN A 151 -31.85 13.06 17.63
C GLN A 151 -32.23 12.19 16.43
N LEU A 152 -32.37 10.88 16.64
CA LEU A 152 -32.64 9.91 15.56
C LEU A 152 -34.00 10.12 14.88
N GLU A 153 -34.98 10.67 15.58
CA GLU A 153 -36.31 11.02 15.03
C GLU A 153 -36.21 11.98 13.84
N LYS A 154 -35.19 12.85 13.84
CA LYS A 154 -34.96 13.85 12.78
C LYS A 154 -33.98 13.38 11.71
N ASP A 155 -33.40 12.20 11.87
CA ASP A 155 -32.32 11.68 11.04
C ASP A 155 -32.33 10.14 11.08
N ALA A 156 -33.43 9.55 10.60
CA ALA A 156 -33.69 8.12 10.70
C ALA A 156 -32.62 7.28 9.97
N GLU A 157 -32.09 7.80 8.86
CA GLU A 157 -31.07 7.13 8.06
C GLU A 157 -29.68 7.15 8.70
N PHE A 158 -29.43 8.01 9.69
CA PHE A 158 -28.11 8.13 10.33
C PHE A 158 -27.59 6.79 10.83
N LYS A 159 -28.46 6.02 11.49
CA LYS A 159 -28.10 4.71 12.06
C LYS A 159 -27.70 3.73 10.96
N VAL A 160 -28.46 3.67 9.87
CA VAL A 160 -28.20 2.78 8.74
C VAL A 160 -26.89 3.16 8.04
N ASN A 161 -26.73 4.44 7.73
CA ASN A 161 -25.53 4.96 7.07
C ASN A 161 -24.27 4.74 7.92
N LEU A 162 -24.35 4.99 9.23
CA LEU A 162 -23.24 4.73 10.14
C LEU A 162 -22.92 3.23 10.23
N LYS A 163 -23.94 2.37 10.28
CA LYS A 163 -23.76 0.91 10.31
C LYS A 163 -22.99 0.42 9.09
N VAL A 164 -23.41 0.83 7.89
CA VAL A 164 -22.73 0.48 6.63
C VAL A 164 -21.26 0.91 6.67
N CYS A 165 -20.97 2.17 7.00
CA CYS A 165 -19.58 2.64 7.05
C CYS A 165 -18.75 1.91 8.11
N LEU A 166 -19.29 1.63 9.30
CA LEU A 166 -18.57 0.89 10.33
C LEU A 166 -18.27 -0.55 9.89
N LEU A 167 -19.23 -1.23 9.26
CA LEU A 167 -19.02 -2.58 8.72
C LEU A 167 -17.96 -2.60 7.62
N GLN A 168 -17.97 -1.60 6.73
CA GLN A 168 -16.94 -1.45 5.69
C GLN A 168 -15.54 -1.25 6.29
N ILE A 169 -15.40 -0.31 7.22
CA ILE A 169 -14.11 0.04 7.83
C ILE A 169 -13.55 -1.13 8.66
N CYS A 170 -14.38 -1.70 9.54
CA CYS A 170 -13.95 -2.81 10.40
C CYS A 170 -13.75 -4.09 9.59
N GLY A 171 -14.61 -4.33 8.58
CA GLY A 171 -14.48 -5.45 7.66
C GLY A 171 -13.20 -5.37 6.83
N TYR A 172 -12.78 -4.20 6.37
CA TYR A 172 -11.50 -4.03 5.67
C TYR A 172 -10.32 -4.44 6.56
N LYS A 173 -10.32 -4.03 7.84
CA LYS A 173 -9.27 -4.43 8.81
C LYS A 173 -9.28 -5.95 9.06
N LYS A 174 -10.47 -6.54 9.18
CA LYS A 174 -10.63 -8.00 9.32
C LYS A 174 -10.10 -8.73 8.08
N LEU A 175 -10.44 -8.25 6.89
CA LEU A 175 -9.95 -8.78 5.62
C LEU A 175 -8.43 -8.74 5.55
N MET A 176 -7.81 -7.59 5.87
CA MET A 176 -6.34 -7.48 5.93
C MET A 176 -5.71 -8.53 6.83
N LYS A 177 -6.30 -8.76 8.00
CA LYS A 177 -5.83 -9.78 8.94
C LYS A 177 -5.97 -11.18 8.34
N ASN A 178 -7.15 -11.53 7.81
CA ASN A 178 -7.40 -12.85 7.23
C ASN A 178 -6.46 -13.15 6.05
N VAL A 179 -6.22 -12.16 5.18
CA VAL A 179 -5.30 -12.29 4.05
C VAL A 179 -3.86 -12.46 4.55
N GLU A 180 -3.44 -11.71 5.57
CA GLU A 180 -2.10 -11.84 6.17
C GLU A 180 -1.89 -13.18 6.87
N ASP A 181 -2.91 -13.68 7.58
CA ASP A 181 -2.88 -14.97 8.26
C ASP A 181 -2.72 -16.11 7.22
N LEU A 182 -3.48 -16.06 6.12
CA LEU A 182 -3.37 -17.04 5.03
C LEU A 182 -2.05 -16.93 4.26
N ARG A 183 -1.51 -15.70 4.08
CA ARG A 183 -0.19 -15.47 3.46
C ARG A 183 0.94 -16.08 4.29
N LYS A 184 0.83 -16.02 5.62
CA LYS A 184 1.82 -16.57 6.57
C LYS A 184 1.74 -18.08 6.72
N GLN A 185 0.59 -18.68 6.41
CA GLN A 185 0.43 -20.12 6.45
C GLN A 185 1.30 -20.77 5.36
N VAL A 186 2.33 -21.49 5.79
CA VAL A 186 3.25 -22.20 4.89
C VAL A 186 2.55 -23.45 4.36
N PHE A 187 2.76 -23.75 3.08
CA PHE A 187 2.30 -25.00 2.49
C PHE A 187 2.94 -26.20 3.22
N ASP A 188 2.10 -27.15 3.60
CA ASP A 188 2.50 -28.34 4.35
C ASP A 188 2.07 -29.59 3.58
N SER A 189 3.04 -30.44 3.26
CA SER A 189 2.86 -31.66 2.49
C SER A 189 2.18 -32.76 3.29
N GLU A 190 2.24 -32.67 4.63
CA GLU A 190 1.60 -33.63 5.54
C GLU A 190 0.17 -33.20 5.90
N ASN A 191 -0.31 -32.08 5.34
CA ASN A 191 -1.67 -31.60 5.54
C ASN A 191 -2.54 -31.95 4.32
N ASP A 192 -3.50 -32.84 4.54
CA ASP A 192 -4.39 -33.34 3.50
C ASP A 192 -5.20 -32.22 2.80
N GLU A 193 -5.57 -31.15 3.52
CA GLU A 193 -6.33 -30.03 2.94
C GLU A 193 -5.46 -29.21 1.99
N HIS A 194 -4.18 -29.02 2.32
CA HIS A 194 -3.23 -28.31 1.46
C HIS A 194 -2.95 -29.10 0.18
N GLU A 195 -2.68 -30.39 0.32
CA GLU A 195 -2.45 -31.30 -0.80
C GLU A 195 -3.70 -31.42 -1.67
N ALA A 196 -4.89 -31.56 -1.08
CA ALA A 196 -6.16 -31.58 -1.82
C ALA A 196 -6.36 -30.29 -2.62
N LEU A 197 -6.02 -29.13 -2.07
CA LEU A 197 -6.14 -27.85 -2.75
C LEU A 197 -5.16 -27.74 -3.94
N LEU A 198 -3.94 -28.25 -3.80
CA LEU A 198 -2.96 -28.31 -4.89
C LEU A 198 -3.37 -29.29 -5.99
N MET A 199 -3.89 -30.47 -5.63
CA MET A 199 -4.44 -31.43 -6.60
C MET A 199 -5.65 -30.86 -7.33
N LYS A 200 -6.50 -30.10 -6.62
CA LYS A 200 -7.64 -29.39 -7.21
C LYS A 200 -7.19 -28.39 -8.26
N LEU A 201 -6.13 -27.61 -8.00
CA LEU A 201 -5.56 -26.68 -8.97
C LEU A 201 -5.19 -27.39 -10.29
N TRP A 202 -4.47 -28.50 -10.19
CA TRP A 202 -4.10 -29.30 -11.36
C TRP A 202 -5.34 -29.73 -12.16
N LYS A 203 -6.32 -30.34 -11.50
CA LYS A 203 -7.54 -30.83 -12.17
C LYS A 203 -8.35 -29.72 -12.86
N LEU A 204 -8.36 -28.51 -12.30
CA LEU A 204 -9.06 -27.37 -12.88
C LEU A 204 -8.38 -26.86 -14.16
N LEU A 205 -7.05 -26.84 -14.17
CA LEU A 205 -6.24 -26.31 -15.27
C LEU A 205 -5.95 -27.35 -16.36
N MET A 206 -5.76 -28.60 -15.98
CA MET A 206 -5.38 -29.73 -16.83
C MET A 206 -6.43 -30.86 -16.76
N PRO A 207 -7.72 -30.60 -17.09
CA PRO A 207 -8.81 -31.56 -16.87
C PRO A 207 -8.66 -32.88 -17.64
N ASN A 208 -7.86 -32.89 -18.71
CA ASN A 208 -7.66 -34.05 -19.59
C ASN A 208 -6.31 -34.76 -19.37
N VAL A 209 -5.51 -34.33 -18.39
CA VAL A 209 -4.19 -34.89 -18.11
C VAL A 209 -4.11 -35.23 -16.63
N GLU A 210 -3.98 -36.51 -16.31
CA GLU A 210 -3.74 -36.94 -14.94
C GLU A 210 -2.31 -36.64 -14.51
N LEU A 211 -2.13 -36.32 -13.24
CA LEU A 211 -0.82 -36.12 -12.64
C LEU A 211 -0.26 -37.50 -12.26
N ASP A 212 0.91 -37.86 -12.80
CA ASP A 212 1.56 -39.16 -12.60
C ASP A 212 1.94 -39.38 -11.12
N SER A 213 2.39 -38.31 -10.48
CA SER A 213 2.80 -38.30 -9.07
C SER A 213 2.80 -36.88 -8.51
N ARG A 214 2.70 -36.77 -7.19
CA ARG A 214 2.73 -35.48 -6.50
C ARG A 214 4.01 -34.68 -6.77
N ILE A 215 5.16 -35.34 -6.88
CA ILE A 215 6.44 -34.71 -7.25
C ILE A 215 6.76 -35.17 -8.67
N SER A 216 6.58 -34.29 -9.64
CA SER A 216 6.75 -34.60 -11.05
C SER A 216 7.08 -33.35 -11.88
N LYS A 217 7.68 -33.55 -13.05
CA LYS A 217 7.98 -32.46 -13.99
C LYS A 217 6.73 -31.80 -14.59
N GLN A 218 5.57 -32.46 -14.50
CA GLN A 218 4.31 -31.99 -15.10
C GLN A 218 3.86 -30.66 -14.49
N TRP A 219 4.26 -30.34 -13.25
CA TRP A 219 3.99 -29.03 -12.65
C TRP A 219 4.53 -27.84 -13.46
N GLY A 220 5.57 -28.07 -14.27
CA GLY A 220 6.07 -27.10 -15.23
C GLY A 220 5.05 -26.71 -16.30
N ASP A 221 4.12 -27.60 -16.67
CA ASP A 221 3.10 -27.35 -17.70
C ASP A 221 2.08 -26.28 -17.29
N ILE A 222 1.88 -26.08 -15.99
CA ILE A 222 1.10 -24.98 -15.42
C ILE A 222 1.98 -23.89 -14.79
N GLY A 223 3.28 -23.92 -15.10
CA GLY A 223 4.22 -22.85 -14.79
C GLY A 223 4.68 -22.78 -13.35
N PHE A 224 4.75 -23.88 -12.61
CA PHE A 224 5.53 -23.97 -11.36
C PHE A 224 7.03 -24.18 -11.66
N GLN A 225 7.90 -23.95 -10.67
CA GLN A 225 9.33 -24.19 -10.81
C GLN A 225 9.73 -25.53 -10.18
N GLY A 226 10.47 -26.32 -10.95
CA GLY A 226 10.92 -27.64 -10.52
C GLY A 226 9.77 -28.64 -10.37
N ASP A 227 10.07 -29.76 -9.71
CA ASP A 227 9.17 -30.91 -9.66
C ASP A 227 8.19 -30.85 -8.47
N ASP A 228 8.38 -29.91 -7.54
CA ASP A 228 7.53 -29.74 -6.35
C ASP A 228 7.10 -28.25 -6.15
N PRO A 229 5.81 -27.94 -6.41
CA PRO A 229 5.22 -26.61 -6.21
C PRO A 229 5.38 -26.01 -4.80
N LYS A 230 5.61 -26.84 -3.77
CA LYS A 230 5.80 -26.38 -2.38
C LYS A 230 6.80 -25.23 -2.29
N THR A 231 7.86 -25.30 -3.10
CA THR A 231 8.96 -24.35 -3.05
C THR A 231 8.61 -22.96 -3.61
N ASP A 232 7.56 -22.86 -4.43
CA ASP A 232 7.12 -21.60 -5.05
C ASP A 232 6.23 -20.76 -4.12
N PHE A 233 5.57 -21.40 -3.15
CA PHE A 233 4.68 -20.73 -2.21
C PHE A 233 5.40 -20.01 -1.06
N ARG A 234 6.74 -19.94 -1.03
CA ARG A 234 7.48 -19.38 0.12
C ARG A 234 7.09 -17.95 0.49
N GLY A 235 6.85 -17.09 -0.50
CA GLY A 235 6.54 -15.67 -0.27
C GLY A 235 5.10 -15.42 0.15
N MET A 236 4.16 -16.06 -0.57
CA MET A 236 2.71 -15.82 -0.43
C MET A 236 1.96 -16.94 0.30
N GLY A 237 2.64 -18.00 0.72
CA GLY A 237 2.06 -19.13 1.46
C GLY A 237 0.83 -19.71 0.78
N MET A 238 -0.11 -20.17 1.60
CA MET A 238 -1.40 -20.69 1.15
C MET A 238 -2.26 -19.65 0.43
N LEU A 239 -2.02 -18.34 0.62
CA LEU A 239 -2.75 -17.30 -0.13
C LEU A 239 -2.47 -17.40 -1.64
N GLY A 240 -1.22 -17.70 -2.03
CA GLY A 240 -0.85 -17.89 -3.43
C GLY A 240 -1.62 -19.05 -4.08
N LEU A 241 -1.64 -20.20 -3.41
CA LEU A 241 -2.38 -21.38 -3.88
C LEU A 241 -3.90 -21.14 -3.89
N ALA A 242 -4.45 -20.58 -2.80
CA ALA A 242 -5.88 -20.31 -2.69
C ALA A 242 -6.38 -19.34 -3.75
N ASN A 243 -5.58 -18.33 -4.12
CA ASN A 243 -5.90 -17.39 -5.19
C ASN A 243 -5.90 -18.06 -6.58
N LEU A 244 -4.88 -18.87 -6.88
CA LEU A 244 -4.81 -19.64 -8.13
C LEU A 244 -6.00 -20.58 -8.28
N VAL A 245 -6.36 -21.31 -7.22
CA VAL A 245 -7.53 -22.19 -7.21
C VAL A 245 -8.81 -21.39 -7.36
N PHE A 246 -8.97 -20.29 -6.63
CA PHE A 246 -10.17 -19.47 -6.73
C PHE A 246 -10.41 -18.98 -8.16
N PHE A 247 -9.37 -18.46 -8.82
CA PHE A 247 -9.47 -18.01 -10.20
C PHE A 247 -9.84 -19.16 -11.15
N SER A 248 -9.18 -20.30 -11.00
CA SER A 248 -9.42 -21.49 -11.84
C SER A 248 -10.79 -22.14 -11.62
N GLU A 249 -11.35 -22.00 -10.42
CA GLU A 249 -12.66 -22.55 -10.07
C GLU A 249 -13.82 -21.63 -10.46
N HIS A 250 -13.66 -20.31 -10.27
CA HIS A 250 -14.73 -19.34 -10.54
C HIS A 250 -14.74 -18.84 -11.98
N TYR A 251 -13.60 -18.88 -12.67
CA TYR A 251 -13.44 -18.45 -14.05
C TYR A 251 -12.68 -19.50 -14.88
N PRO A 252 -13.17 -20.75 -14.98
CA PRO A 252 -12.42 -21.88 -15.52
C PRO A 252 -11.98 -21.68 -16.98
N GLU A 253 -12.86 -21.15 -17.84
CA GLU A 253 -12.51 -20.89 -19.24
C GLU A 253 -11.42 -19.82 -19.36
N VAL A 254 -11.55 -18.73 -18.60
CA VAL A 254 -10.56 -17.66 -18.58
C VAL A 254 -9.22 -18.15 -18.05
N ALA A 255 -9.23 -18.95 -16.97
CA ALA A 255 -8.00 -19.48 -16.39
C ALA A 255 -7.25 -20.38 -17.37
N ARG A 256 -7.98 -21.24 -18.10
CA ARG A 256 -7.38 -22.08 -19.16
C ARG A 256 -6.94 -21.27 -20.37
N GLN A 257 -7.66 -20.21 -20.74
CA GLN A 257 -7.24 -19.30 -21.79
C GLN A 257 -5.92 -18.59 -21.41
N VAL A 258 -5.84 -18.03 -20.20
CA VAL A 258 -4.62 -17.38 -19.69
C VAL A 258 -3.47 -18.40 -19.59
N LEU A 259 -3.74 -19.64 -19.18
CA LEU A 259 -2.73 -20.70 -19.21
C LEU A 259 -2.24 -20.99 -20.64
N SER A 260 -3.16 -21.11 -21.60
CA SER A 260 -2.82 -21.31 -23.01
C SER A 260 -1.99 -20.16 -23.56
N HIS A 261 -2.33 -18.91 -23.24
CA HIS A 261 -1.57 -17.73 -23.62
C HIS A 261 -0.17 -17.74 -22.97
N SER A 262 -0.08 -18.09 -21.69
CA SER A 262 1.20 -18.18 -20.98
C SER A 262 2.17 -19.21 -21.59
N ASN A 263 1.66 -20.18 -22.35
CA ASN A 263 2.45 -21.15 -23.10
C ASN A 263 2.82 -20.69 -24.52
N HIS A 264 2.57 -19.42 -24.86
CA HIS A 264 2.92 -18.85 -26.17
C HIS A 264 4.43 -18.95 -26.45
N PRO A 265 4.86 -19.39 -27.64
CA PRO A 265 6.26 -19.75 -27.90
C PRO A 265 7.26 -18.58 -27.78
N LYS A 266 6.80 -17.34 -27.94
CA LYS A 266 7.67 -16.13 -27.89
C LYS A 266 7.38 -15.22 -26.71
N LEU A 267 6.13 -15.16 -26.28
CA LEU A 267 5.63 -14.21 -25.27
C LEU A 267 5.18 -14.92 -23.99
N GLY A 268 5.40 -16.23 -23.92
CA GLY A 268 4.99 -17.04 -22.80
C GLY A 268 5.66 -16.61 -21.50
N TYR A 269 4.99 -16.94 -20.41
CA TYR A 269 5.43 -16.72 -19.05
C TYR A 269 4.97 -17.88 -18.17
N SER A 270 5.58 -18.04 -17.00
CA SER A 270 5.21 -19.11 -16.08
C SER A 270 3.90 -18.78 -15.36
N TYR A 271 2.78 -19.40 -15.77
CA TYR A 271 1.44 -19.13 -15.23
C TYR A 271 1.39 -19.09 -13.70
N ALA A 272 1.80 -20.14 -13.01
CA ALA A 272 1.74 -20.19 -11.55
C ALA A 272 2.67 -19.18 -10.88
N ILE A 273 3.91 -19.02 -11.35
CA ILE A 273 4.85 -18.02 -10.79
C ILE A 273 4.33 -16.60 -10.96
N VAL A 274 3.83 -16.25 -12.14
CA VAL A 274 3.23 -14.93 -12.39
C VAL A 274 1.97 -14.75 -11.54
N GLY A 275 1.11 -15.76 -11.44
CA GLY A 275 -0.08 -15.73 -10.59
C GLY A 275 0.25 -15.54 -9.10
N ILE A 276 1.31 -16.17 -8.59
CA ILE A 276 1.78 -15.96 -7.21
C ILE A 276 2.37 -14.55 -7.06
N ASN A 277 3.09 -14.05 -8.05
CA ASN A 277 3.61 -12.68 -8.04
C ASN A 277 2.50 -11.61 -8.05
N LEU A 278 1.41 -11.85 -8.78
CA LEU A 278 0.23 -10.98 -8.77
C LEU A 278 -0.55 -11.08 -7.45
N THR A 279 -0.47 -12.21 -6.74
CA THR A 279 -0.96 -12.31 -5.36
C THR A 279 -0.21 -11.35 -4.44
N GLU A 280 1.12 -11.25 -4.58
CA GLU A 280 1.92 -10.26 -3.85
C GLU A 280 1.48 -8.83 -4.18
N MET A 281 1.26 -8.53 -5.46
CA MET A 281 0.77 -7.21 -5.87
C MET A 281 -0.59 -6.88 -5.23
N ALA A 282 -1.54 -7.82 -5.27
CA ALA A 282 -2.86 -7.66 -4.64
C ALA A 282 -2.73 -7.40 -3.13
N TYR A 283 -1.87 -8.18 -2.46
CA TYR A 283 -1.58 -8.03 -1.04
C TYR A 283 -0.95 -6.65 -0.72
N SER A 284 -0.01 -6.19 -1.53
CA SER A 284 0.64 -4.87 -1.37
C SER A 284 -0.37 -3.72 -1.50
N LEU A 285 -1.29 -3.81 -2.46
CA LEU A 285 -2.39 -2.85 -2.63
C LEU A 285 -3.38 -2.88 -1.46
N LEU A 286 -3.67 -4.06 -0.91
CA LEU A 286 -4.51 -4.20 0.28
C LEU A 286 -3.84 -3.60 1.53
N SER A 287 -2.59 -3.97 1.78
CA SER A 287 -1.84 -3.59 3.00
C SER A 287 -1.51 -2.10 3.05
N SER A 288 -1.26 -1.47 1.90
CA SER A 288 -1.06 -0.02 1.79
C SER A 288 -2.35 0.80 1.95
N GLY A 289 -3.52 0.16 1.94
CA GLY A 289 -4.82 0.84 1.98
C GLY A 289 -5.32 1.32 0.62
N ALA A 290 -4.60 1.06 -0.47
CA ALA A 290 -4.97 1.50 -1.82
C ALA A 290 -6.29 0.87 -2.30
N LEU A 291 -6.68 -0.29 -1.77
CA LEU A 291 -7.96 -0.95 -2.11
C LEU A 291 -9.16 -0.44 -1.31
N LYS A 292 -9.00 0.48 -0.35
CA LYS A 292 -10.14 1.02 0.41
C LYS A 292 -11.24 1.59 -0.50
N PRO A 293 -10.96 2.45 -1.50
CA PRO A 293 -11.99 2.97 -2.37
C PRO A 293 -12.75 1.87 -3.13
N HIS A 294 -12.02 0.88 -3.66
CA HIS A 294 -12.60 -0.26 -4.35
C HIS A 294 -13.58 -1.04 -3.47
N PHE A 295 -13.16 -1.49 -2.28
CA PHE A 295 -14.03 -2.30 -1.42
C PHE A 295 -15.20 -1.50 -0.82
N TYR A 296 -14.99 -0.21 -0.51
CA TYR A 296 -16.07 0.65 0.01
C TYR A 296 -17.12 0.99 -1.05
N ASN A 297 -16.78 0.92 -2.34
CA ASN A 297 -17.76 1.02 -3.43
C ASN A 297 -18.42 -0.34 -3.72
N LEU A 298 -17.66 -1.44 -3.63
CA LEU A 298 -18.12 -2.77 -4.00
C LEU A 298 -19.10 -3.37 -3.00
N VAL A 299 -18.81 -3.27 -1.70
CA VAL A 299 -19.54 -4.00 -0.66
C VAL A 299 -20.20 -3.02 0.30
N PRO A 300 -21.54 -2.94 0.37
CA PRO A 300 -22.26 -2.14 1.35
C PRO A 300 -22.29 -2.84 2.74
N GLY A 301 -21.12 -3.26 3.22
CA GLY A 301 -20.96 -4.11 4.39
C GLY A 301 -19.51 -4.54 4.60
N SER A 302 -19.31 -5.70 5.21
CA SER A 302 -17.97 -6.20 5.57
C SER A 302 -17.33 -6.94 4.38
N PRO A 303 -16.26 -6.41 3.75
CA PRO A 303 -15.56 -7.15 2.69
C PRO A 303 -14.92 -8.44 3.24
N GLN A 304 -15.00 -9.50 2.44
CA GLN A 304 -14.52 -10.85 2.78
C GLN A 304 -13.39 -11.31 1.84
N LEU A 305 -12.73 -12.43 2.19
CA LEU A 305 -11.63 -13.01 1.42
C LEU A 305 -11.99 -13.23 -0.06
N GLU A 306 -13.21 -13.70 -0.33
CA GLU A 306 -13.73 -13.85 -1.69
C GLU A 306 -13.65 -12.57 -2.53
N HIS A 307 -13.91 -11.40 -1.93
CA HIS A 307 -13.83 -10.12 -2.64
C HIS A 307 -12.38 -9.77 -3.01
N PHE A 308 -11.42 -10.13 -2.14
CA PHE A 308 -10.00 -10.01 -2.45
C PHE A 308 -9.59 -10.97 -3.58
N GLN A 309 -10.11 -12.21 -3.57
CA GLN A 309 -9.83 -13.20 -4.61
C GLN A 309 -10.46 -12.83 -5.98
N ARG A 310 -11.63 -12.16 -5.97
CA ARG A 310 -12.20 -11.55 -7.18
C ARG A 310 -11.35 -10.41 -7.73
N PHE A 311 -10.82 -9.55 -6.85
CA PHE A 311 -9.87 -8.52 -7.25
C PHE A 311 -8.57 -9.13 -7.82
N TYR A 312 -8.05 -10.20 -7.19
CA TYR A 312 -6.94 -10.97 -7.73
C TYR A 312 -7.24 -11.53 -9.13
N SER A 313 -8.42 -12.10 -9.33
CA SER A 313 -8.84 -12.63 -10.64
C SER A 313 -8.86 -11.53 -11.71
N TYR A 314 -9.36 -10.35 -11.36
CA TYR A 314 -9.27 -9.15 -12.23
C TYR A 314 -7.82 -8.82 -12.59
N LEU A 315 -6.89 -8.86 -11.62
CA LEU A 315 -5.48 -8.57 -11.90
C LEU A 315 -4.86 -9.59 -12.85
N VAL A 316 -5.13 -10.89 -12.68
CA VAL A 316 -4.59 -11.94 -13.57
C VAL A 316 -5.08 -11.74 -14.99
N TYR A 317 -6.39 -11.54 -15.17
CA TYR A 317 -6.99 -11.32 -16.47
C TYR A 317 -6.48 -10.05 -17.16
N GLU A 318 -6.44 -8.93 -16.45
CA GLU A 318 -5.97 -7.66 -17.01
C GLU A 318 -4.45 -7.63 -17.21
N PHE A 319 -3.69 -8.39 -16.42
CA PHE A 319 -2.25 -8.52 -16.63
C PHE A 319 -1.95 -9.33 -17.89
N ASP A 320 -2.65 -10.44 -18.14
CA ASP A 320 -2.50 -11.22 -19.37
C ASP A 320 -2.74 -10.32 -20.59
N LYS A 321 -3.88 -9.63 -20.64
CA LYS A 321 -4.19 -8.67 -21.72
C LYS A 321 -3.12 -7.60 -21.87
N PHE A 322 -2.67 -7.00 -20.76
CA PHE A 322 -1.62 -5.99 -20.76
C PHE A 322 -0.29 -6.53 -21.28
N TRP A 323 0.11 -7.73 -20.86
CA TRP A 323 1.37 -8.36 -21.24
C TRP A 323 1.47 -8.55 -22.75
N PHE A 324 0.41 -9.08 -23.37
CA PHE A 324 0.36 -9.29 -24.81
C PHE A 324 0.25 -7.98 -25.60
N GLN A 325 -0.44 -6.96 -25.07
CA GLN A 325 -0.49 -5.63 -25.69
C GLN A 325 0.87 -4.93 -25.71
N GLU A 326 1.70 -5.18 -24.71
CA GLU A 326 3.01 -4.56 -24.55
C GLU A 326 4.12 -5.26 -25.36
N GLU A 327 3.86 -6.47 -25.86
CA GLU A 327 4.78 -7.30 -26.65
C GLU A 327 6.23 -7.27 -26.12
N PRO A 328 6.45 -7.67 -24.85
CA PRO A 328 7.77 -7.54 -24.23
C PRO A 328 8.83 -8.32 -25.00
N GLU A 329 10.00 -7.70 -25.17
CA GLU A 329 11.13 -8.29 -25.91
C GLU A 329 11.60 -9.62 -25.32
N SER A 330 11.49 -9.77 -23.99
CA SER A 330 11.90 -10.97 -23.27
C SER A 330 11.23 -11.05 -21.91
N ILE A 331 10.97 -12.28 -21.46
CA ILE A 331 10.52 -12.61 -20.11
C ILE A 331 11.47 -12.07 -19.02
N MET A 332 12.75 -11.84 -19.34
CA MET A 332 13.72 -11.24 -18.40
C MET A 332 13.33 -9.84 -17.95
N LEU A 333 12.49 -9.13 -18.72
CA LEU A 333 11.97 -7.81 -18.38
C LEU A 333 10.67 -7.87 -17.56
N PHE A 334 10.23 -9.06 -17.13
CA PHE A 334 8.98 -9.26 -16.41
C PHE A 334 8.75 -8.23 -15.29
N ASN A 335 9.75 -8.03 -14.42
CA ASN A 335 9.62 -7.10 -13.29
C ASN A 335 9.34 -5.65 -13.73
N GLN A 336 9.91 -5.21 -14.86
CA GLN A 336 9.67 -3.86 -15.39
C GLN A 336 8.23 -3.69 -15.86
N TYR A 337 7.71 -4.65 -16.65
CA TYR A 337 6.33 -4.63 -17.12
C TYR A 337 5.33 -4.82 -15.99
N ARG A 338 5.67 -5.66 -15.02
CA ARG A 338 4.91 -5.87 -13.79
C ARG A 338 4.78 -4.58 -12.98
N GLU A 339 5.85 -3.81 -12.79
CA GLU A 339 5.77 -2.50 -12.15
C GLU A 339 4.99 -1.47 -13.00
N LYS A 340 5.14 -1.50 -14.34
CA LYS A 340 4.33 -0.65 -15.23
C LYS A 340 2.82 -0.95 -15.08
N PHE A 341 2.45 -2.22 -15.00
CA PHE A 341 1.09 -2.65 -14.72
C PHE A 341 0.63 -2.23 -13.31
N HIS A 342 1.48 -2.39 -12.31
CA HIS A 342 1.21 -1.97 -10.94
C HIS A 342 0.88 -0.48 -10.85
N GLU A 343 1.66 0.37 -11.53
CA GLU A 343 1.41 1.81 -11.59
C GLU A 343 0.15 2.17 -12.40
N LYS A 344 -0.22 1.36 -13.41
CA LYS A 344 -1.54 1.48 -14.08
C LYS A 344 -2.67 1.23 -13.10
N VAL A 345 -2.61 0.13 -12.33
CA VAL A 345 -3.65 -0.23 -11.36
C VAL A 345 -3.75 0.79 -10.22
N LYS A 346 -2.63 1.26 -9.68
CA LYS A 346 -2.61 2.33 -8.65
C LYS A 346 -3.33 3.59 -9.12
N ARG A 347 -3.10 4.02 -10.36
CA ARG A 347 -3.77 5.20 -10.95
C ARG A 347 -5.29 5.00 -11.05
N LEU A 348 -5.75 3.81 -11.41
CA LEU A 348 -7.18 3.49 -11.42
C LEU A 348 -7.78 3.58 -10.00
N LEU A 349 -7.08 3.05 -8.99
CA LEU A 349 -7.53 3.05 -7.60
C LEU A 349 -7.62 4.44 -6.96
N GLN A 350 -7.01 5.47 -7.56
CA GLN A 350 -7.15 6.86 -7.11
C GLN A 350 -8.52 7.47 -7.45
N GLN A 351 -9.28 6.86 -8.36
CA GLN A 351 -10.59 7.35 -8.74
C GLN A 351 -11.61 7.08 -7.62
N PRO A 352 -12.40 8.09 -7.17
CA PRO A 352 -13.34 7.91 -6.07
C PRO A 352 -14.42 6.85 -6.30
N SER A 353 -14.83 6.64 -7.55
CA SER A 353 -15.86 5.69 -7.97
C SER A 353 -15.28 4.36 -8.50
N VAL A 354 -14.01 4.09 -8.24
CA VAL A 354 -13.33 2.91 -8.79
C VAL A 354 -14.02 1.60 -8.40
N LEU A 355 -14.20 0.74 -9.39
CA LEU A 355 -14.62 -0.66 -9.27
C LEU A 355 -13.81 -1.48 -10.27
N LEU A 356 -12.88 -2.28 -9.77
CA LEU A 356 -12.03 -3.16 -10.57
C LEU A 356 -12.58 -4.58 -10.40
N VAL A 357 -13.51 -4.95 -11.29
CA VAL A 357 -14.17 -6.25 -11.29
C VAL A 357 -13.93 -6.89 -12.65
N LEU A 358 -13.63 -8.19 -12.65
CA LEU A 358 -13.49 -8.95 -13.87
C LEU A 358 -14.86 -8.96 -14.58
N THR A 359 -14.91 -8.33 -15.75
CA THR A 359 -16.08 -8.34 -16.63
C THR A 359 -15.71 -9.17 -17.85
N LEU A 360 -16.45 -10.27 -18.04
CA LEU A 360 -16.33 -11.08 -19.23
C LEU A 360 -17.09 -10.36 -20.32
N ASP A 361 -16.41 -9.96 -21.39
CA ASP A 361 -17.08 -9.50 -22.58
C ASP A 361 -17.95 -10.67 -23.08
N SER A 362 -19.20 -10.38 -23.44
CA SER A 362 -20.22 -11.39 -23.80
C SER A 362 -19.96 -12.05 -25.17
N GLU A 363 -18.78 -11.82 -25.73
CA GLU A 363 -18.30 -12.38 -26.99
C GLU A 363 -17.20 -13.40 -26.68
N ILE A 364 -17.62 -14.56 -26.16
CA ILE A 364 -16.86 -15.81 -26.22
C ILE A 364 -17.69 -16.81 -27.01
#